data_AF-A0A392M2P8-F1
#
_entry.id   AF-A0A392M2P8-F1
#
_cell.length_a   1.000
_cell.length_b   1.000
_cell.length_c   1.000
_cell.angle_alpha   90.00
_cell.angle_beta   90.00
_cell.angle_gamma   90.00
#
_symmetry.space_group_name_H-M   'P 1'
#
loop_
_entity.id
_entity.type
_entity.pdbx_description
1 polymer ?
#
loop_
_entity_poly.entity_id
_entity_poly.type
_entity_poly.pdbx_seq_one_letter_code
_entity_poly.pdbx_strand_id
1 'polypeptide(L)' 'MKVATRFSHSIPKLACPDGQNGLLISTKNLNRVLKIDVESLTMTVESGVTLRQIISEAARF' A
#
# COMPACT_ATOMS: atom_id res chain seq x y z
N MET A 1 0.86 -15.80 7.84
CA MET A 1 1.54 -14.63 7.22
C MET A 1 0.56 -13.49 7.11
N LYS A 2 0.94 -12.26 7.48
CA LYS A 2 0.11 -11.05 7.34
C LYS A 2 0.90 -9.96 6.61
N VAL A 3 0.23 -9.15 5.80
CA VAL A 3 0.83 -7.98 5.14
C VAL A 3 0.37 -6.73 5.88
N ALA A 4 1.29 -5.83 6.18
CA ALA A 4 0.98 -4.59 6.88
C ALA A 4 1.65 -3.38 6.23
N THR A 5 0.92 -2.27 6.24
CA THR A 5 1.45 -0.99 5.79
C THR A 5 2.39 -0.42 6.84
N ARG A 6 3.26 0.52 6.44
CA ARG A 6 4.16 1.25 7.35
C ARG A 6 3.43 1.92 8.52
N PHE A 7 2.16 2.29 8.33
CA PHE A 7 1.37 2.99 9.35
C PHE A 7 0.57 2.05 10.24
N SER A 8 0.16 0.88 9.74
CA SER A 8 -0.64 -0.08 10.51
C SER A 8 -1.85 0.55 11.22
N HIS A 9 -2.48 1.54 10.58
CA HIS A 9 -3.64 2.29 11.10
C HIS A 9 -4.94 1.47 10.95
N SER A 10 -5.02 0.35 11.66
CA SER A 10 -6.22 -0.48 11.76
C SER A 10 -6.59 -0.65 13.23
N ILE A 11 -7.80 -0.23 13.63
CA ILE A 11 -8.32 -0.41 15.00
C ILE A 11 -8.58 -1.90 15.30
N PRO A 12 -9.21 -2.68 14.40
CA PRO A 12 -9.33 -4.12 14.61
C PRO A 12 -8.01 -4.83 14.32
N LYS A 13 -7.78 -5.97 14.98
CA LYS A 13 -6.55 -6.79 14.91
C LYS A 13 -6.38 -7.58 13.59
N LEU A 14 -6.69 -6.98 12.44
CA LEU A 14 -6.70 -7.67 11.14
C LEU A 14 -5.31 -8.08 10.65
N ALA A 15 -4.30 -7.27 10.98
CA ALA A 15 -2.90 -7.47 10.60
C ALA A 15 -2.09 -8.24 11.66
N CYS A 16 -2.69 -8.64 12.78
CA CYS A 16 -2.00 -9.46 13.78
C CYS A 16 -1.67 -10.84 13.20
N PRO A 17 -0.39 -11.26 13.18
CA PRO A 17 -0.02 -12.60 12.76
C PRO A 17 -0.21 -13.61 13.91
N ASP A 18 -0.03 -14.90 13.64
CA ASP A 18 -0.31 -16.00 14.59
C ASP A 18 0.74 -16.09 15.72
N GLY A 19 0.67 -15.18 16.67
CA GLY A 19 1.51 -15.17 17.88
C GLY A 19 3.01 -15.02 17.56
N GLN A 20 3.85 -15.72 18.33
CA GLN A 20 5.32 -15.58 18.27
C GLN A 20 5.94 -16.18 16.99
N ASN A 21 5.25 -17.10 16.32
CA ASN A 21 5.70 -17.69 15.05
C ASN A 21 5.12 -16.97 13.82
N GLY A 22 4.52 -15.80 14.05
CA GLY A 22 3.86 -15.02 13.02
C GLY A 22 4.83 -14.31 12.07
N LEU A 23 4.63 -14.50 10.76
CA LEU A 23 5.36 -13.74 9.73
C LEU A 23 4.57 -12.49 9.30
N LEU A 24 5.22 -11.33 9.35
CA LEU A 24 4.69 -10.06 8.88
C LEU A 24 5.53 -9.51 7.72
N ILE A 25 4.88 -9.20 6.61
CA ILE A 25 5.50 -8.56 5.44
C ILE A 25 5.15 -7.08 5.46
N SER A 26 6.17 -6.23 5.51
CA SER A 26 5.99 -4.78 5.44
C SER A 26 5.95 -4.30 3.99
N THR A 27 4.95 -3.47 3.65
CA THR A 27 4.92 -2.78 2.35
C THR A 27 5.76 -1.50 2.32
N LYS A 28 6.56 -1.23 3.37
CA LYS A 28 7.35 0.01 3.52
C LYS A 28 8.19 0.37 2.28
N ASN A 29 8.73 -0.63 1.60
CA ASN A 29 9.58 -0.46 0.42
C ASN A 29 8.86 -0.77 -0.92
N LEU A 30 7.58 -1.13 -0.85
CA LEU A 30 6.70 -1.35 -2.00
C LEU A 30 5.85 -0.09 -2.21
N ASN A 31 6.50 1.04 -2.48
CA ASN A 31 5.90 2.37 -2.45
C ASN A 31 6.08 3.17 -3.75
N ARG A 32 6.18 2.49 -4.89
CA ARG A 32 6.37 3.10 -6.21
C ARG A 32 5.06 3.15 -7.01
N VAL A 33 4.95 4.16 -7.86
CA VAL A 33 4.00 4.21 -8.98
C VAL A 33 4.66 3.54 -10.17
N LEU A 34 4.02 2.50 -10.73
CA LEU A 34 4.60 1.68 -11.79
C LEU A 34 4.14 2.13 -13.19
N LYS A 35 2.86 2.47 -13.33
CA LYS A 35 2.27 2.91 -14.61
C LYS A 35 1.11 3.88 -14.35
N ILE A 36 1.01 4.93 -15.15
CA ILE A 36 -0.17 5.80 -15.26
C ILE A 36 -0.69 5.66 -16.69
N ASP A 37 -1.96 5.33 -16.84
CA ASP A 37 -2.65 5.19 -18.12
C ASP A 37 -3.79 6.21 -18.15
N VAL A 38 -3.55 7.36 -18.80
CA VAL A 38 -4.47 8.50 -18.78
C VAL A 38 -5.71 8.23 -19.65
N GLU A 39 -5.54 7.54 -20.78
CA GLU A 39 -6.65 7.19 -21.66
C GLU A 39 -7.63 6.25 -20.96
N SER A 40 -7.11 5.25 -20.24
CA SER A 40 -7.92 4.30 -19.51
C SER A 40 -8.35 4.78 -18.11
N LEU A 41 -7.88 5.95 -17.66
CA LEU A 41 -8.05 6.47 -16.30
C LEU A 41 -7.61 5.48 -15.20
N THR A 42 -6.49 4.79 -15.39
CA THR A 42 -5.96 3.84 -14.39
C THR A 42 -4.54 4.15 -13.96
N MET A 43 -4.20 3.71 -12.74
CA MET A 43 -2.85 3.76 -12.21
C MET A 43 -2.49 2.41 -11.59
N THR A 44 -1.33 1.86 -11.97
CA THR A 44 -0.75 0.68 -11.33
C THR A 44 0.28 1.14 -10.32
N VAL A 45 0.05 0.80 -9.05
CA VAL A 45 0.90 1.18 -7.92
C VAL A 45 1.27 -0.03 -7.08
N GLU A 46 2.39 0.06 -6.37
CA GLU A 46 2.72 -0.90 -5.33
C GLU A 46 1.84 -0.71 -4.08
N SER A 47 1.61 -1.79 -3.34
CA SER A 47 0.65 -1.86 -2.23
C SER A 47 0.95 -0.95 -1.01
N GLY A 48 2.16 -0.39 -0.94
CA GLY A 48 2.59 0.54 0.11
C GLY A 48 2.48 2.02 -0.28
N VAL A 49 2.04 2.35 -1.50
CA VAL A 49 1.79 3.74 -1.90
C VAL A 49 0.65 4.33 -1.05
N THR A 50 0.83 5.57 -0.61
CA THR A 50 -0.18 6.27 0.19
C THR A 50 -1.27 6.89 -0.66
N LEU A 51 -2.48 7.02 -0.11
CA LEU A 51 -3.58 7.71 -0.78
C LEU A 51 -3.22 9.15 -1.17
N ARG A 52 -2.45 9.85 -0.33
CA ARG A 52 -1.96 11.20 -0.63
C ARG A 52 -1.10 11.21 -1.89
N GLN A 53 -0.15 10.27 -2.02
CA GLN A 53 0.70 10.15 -3.21
C GLN A 53 -0.14 9.83 -4.45
N ILE A 54 -1.12 8.91 -4.34
CA ILE A 54 -2.02 8.58 -5.46
C ILE A 54 -2.74 9.84 -5.94
N ILE A 55 -3.34 10.61 -5.03
CA ILE A 55 -4.05 11.85 -5.37
C ILE A 55 -3.10 12.88 -5.99
N SER A 56 -1.90 13.06 -5.41
CA SER A 56 -0.92 14.00 -5.94
C SER A 56 -0.42 13.64 -7.34
N GLU A 57 -0.21 12.35 -7.65
CA GLU A 57 0.20 11.92 -8.98
C GLU A 57 -0.95 12.01 -9.99
N ALA A 58 -2.17 11.66 -9.58
CA ALA A 58 -3.35 11.78 -10.43
C ALA A 58 -3.64 13.24 -10.81
N ALA A 59 -3.43 14.19 -9.90
CA ALA A 59 -3.67 15.62 -10.14
C ALA A 59 -2.68 16.30 -11.11
N ARG A 60 -1.68 15.56 -11.64
CA ARG A 60 -0.71 16.08 -12.63
C ARG A 60 -1.22 15.98 -14.07
N PHE A 61 -2.38 15.37 -14.29
CA PHE A 61 -3.03 15.11 -15.57
C PHE A 61 -4.46 15.65 -15.54
#